data_AF-A0A0Q5U048-F1
#
_entry.id   AF-A0A0Q5U048-F1
#
_cell.length_a   1.000
_cell.length_b   1.000
_cell.length_c   1.000
_cell.angle_alpha   90.00
_cell.angle_beta   90.00
_cell.angle_gamma   90.00
#
_symmetry.space_group_name_H-M   'P 1'
#
loop_
_entity.id
_entity.type
_entity.pdbx_description
1 polymer ?
#
loop_
_entity_poly.entity_id
_entity_poly.type
_entity_poly.pdbx_seq_one_letter_code
_entity_poly.pdbx_strand_id
1 'polypeptide(L)'
;MKTQKTRKMEAVSLFEDDNLTSQGFFMTQLVKWIYIPDIEMGQNISAPLLRARNDQLKGLPPILVQIGKPDVLGDEVEGFGRKLDPDRIKVIFAMYKIVNHDFELLNPLAKIYQTISFSIHQTVKFRKYLM
;
A
#
# COMPACT_ATOMS: atom_id res chain seq x y z
N MET A 1 15.76 -10.84 -20.62
CA MET A 1 14.30 -11.07 -20.57
C MET A 1 14.03 -12.14 -19.51
N LYS A 2 13.59 -11.78 -18.30
CA LYS A 2 13.40 -12.76 -17.20
C LYS A 2 12.21 -13.68 -17.52
N THR A 3 12.36 -14.98 -17.29
CA THR A 3 11.33 -15.98 -17.58
C THR A 3 10.17 -15.88 -16.59
N GLN A 4 8.99 -16.35 -17.00
CA GLN A 4 7.75 -16.28 -16.22
C GLN A 4 7.86 -16.95 -14.83
N LYS A 5 8.71 -17.98 -14.72
CA LYS A 5 9.05 -18.66 -13.47
C LYS A 5 9.84 -17.77 -12.50
N THR A 6 10.75 -16.94 -13.00
CA THR A 6 11.52 -15.99 -12.18
C THR A 6 10.64 -14.86 -11.65
N ARG A 7 9.65 -14.40 -12.44
CA ARG A 7 8.67 -13.38 -12.01
C ARG A 7 7.69 -13.88 -10.95
N LYS A 8 7.34 -15.18 -10.99
CA LYS A 8 6.46 -15.82 -10.00
C LYS A 8 7.09 -15.87 -8.61
N MET A 9 8.42 -16.06 -8.53
CA MET A 9 9.16 -16.04 -7.27
C MET A 9 9.32 -14.62 -6.70
N GLU A 10 9.57 -13.61 -7.56
CA GLU A 10 9.72 -12.20 -7.13
C GLU A 10 8.44 -11.61 -6.50
N ALA A 11 7.25 -12.03 -6.96
CA ALA A 11 5.98 -11.56 -6.41
C ALA A 11 5.60 -12.21 -5.08
N VAL A 12 5.98 -13.48 -4.90
CA VAL A 12 5.76 -14.21 -3.65
C VAL A 12 6.75 -13.72 -2.58
N SER A 13 7.99 -13.42 -2.98
CA SER A 13 9.01 -12.88 -2.08
C SER A 13 8.72 -11.47 -1.56
N LEU A 14 7.82 -10.70 -2.20
CA LEU A 14 7.36 -9.40 -1.65
C LEU A 14 6.55 -9.56 -0.37
N PHE A 15 5.99 -10.75 -0.12
CA PHE A 15 5.15 -11.05 1.03
C PHE A 15 5.81 -12.03 2.02
N GLU A 16 7.02 -12.50 1.71
CA GLU A 16 7.83 -13.37 2.56
C GLU A 16 8.87 -12.52 3.30
N ASP A 17 8.41 -11.83 4.35
CA ASP A 17 9.32 -11.24 5.33
C ASP A 17 9.47 -12.24 6.49
N ASP A 18 10.68 -12.77 6.67
CA ASP A 18 10.99 -13.80 7.66
C ASP A 18 10.97 -13.27 9.12
N ASN A 19 10.74 -11.96 9.31
CA ASN A 19 10.64 -11.30 10.62
C ASN A 19 9.20 -11.00 11.08
N LEU A 20 8.19 -11.61 10.46
CA LEU A 20 6.79 -11.30 10.77
C LEU A 20 6.38 -11.83 12.15
N THR A 21 5.78 -10.94 12.96
CA THR A 21 5.00 -11.35 14.14
C THR A 21 3.85 -12.27 13.72
N SER A 22 3.21 -12.99 14.67
CA SER A 22 2.05 -13.85 14.36
C SER A 22 0.94 -13.11 13.58
N GLN A 23 0.78 -11.82 13.85
CA GLN A 23 -0.14 -10.95 13.12
C GLN A 23 0.33 -10.67 11.69
N GLY A 24 1.63 -10.42 11.47
CA GLY A 24 2.22 -10.27 10.14
C GLY A 24 2.06 -11.53 9.29
N PHE A 25 2.28 -12.71 9.86
CA PHE A 25 2.07 -13.99 9.17
C PHE A 25 0.61 -14.15 8.73
N PHE A 26 -0.35 -13.88 9.62
CA PHE A 26 -1.77 -13.94 9.28
C PHE A 26 -2.12 -12.97 8.14
N MET A 27 -1.63 -11.73 8.22
CA MET A 27 -1.87 -10.72 7.18
C MET A 27 -1.28 -11.14 5.83
N THR A 28 -0.07 -11.71 5.80
CA THR A 28 0.52 -12.27 4.57
C THR A 28 -0.36 -13.35 3.97
N GLN A 29 -0.87 -14.28 4.78
CA GLN A 29 -1.73 -15.37 4.29
C GLN A 29 -3.09 -14.84 3.81
N LEU A 30 -3.65 -13.83 4.49
CA LEU A 30 -4.89 -13.19 4.11
C LEU A 30 -4.75 -12.39 2.81
N VAL A 31 -3.68 -11.62 2.65
CA VAL A 31 -3.36 -10.91 1.39
C VAL A 31 -3.18 -11.94 0.26
N LYS A 32 -2.43 -13.02 0.49
CA LYS A 32 -2.33 -14.11 -0.49
C LYS A 32 -3.72 -14.67 -0.85
N TRP A 33 -4.61 -14.90 0.11
CA TRP A 33 -5.95 -15.41 -0.17
C TRP A 33 -6.83 -14.41 -0.96
N ILE A 34 -6.83 -13.13 -0.58
CA ILE A 34 -7.63 -12.08 -1.26
C ILE A 34 -7.15 -11.88 -2.70
N TYR A 35 -5.83 -11.88 -2.93
CA TYR A 35 -5.25 -11.59 -4.24
C TYR A 35 -5.05 -12.83 -5.13
N ILE A 36 -5.23 -14.05 -4.59
CA ILE A 36 -5.01 -15.32 -5.32
C ILE A 36 -6.27 -16.21 -5.27
N PRO A 37 -7.44 -15.76 -5.76
CA PRO A 37 -8.59 -16.64 -5.91
C PRO A 37 -8.44 -17.61 -7.09
N ASP A 38 -7.54 -17.36 -8.05
CA ASP A 38 -7.42 -18.17 -9.27
C ASP A 38 -5.97 -18.52 -9.62
N ILE A 39 -5.61 -19.79 -9.44
CA ILE A 39 -4.25 -20.33 -9.58
C ILE A 39 -3.77 -20.29 -11.05
N GLU A 40 -4.70 -20.25 -12.00
CA GLU A 40 -4.42 -20.13 -13.44
C GLU A 40 -4.00 -18.70 -13.85
N MET A 41 -4.42 -17.68 -13.10
CA MET A 41 -3.97 -16.29 -13.26
C MET A 41 -2.63 -16.00 -12.56
N GLY A 42 -1.81 -17.03 -12.29
CA GLY A 42 -0.46 -16.93 -11.70
C GLY A 42 0.57 -16.12 -12.49
N GLN A 43 0.15 -15.37 -13.52
CA GLN A 43 0.95 -14.37 -14.22
C GLN A 43 0.79 -12.94 -13.65
N ASN A 44 -0.24 -12.69 -12.83
CA ASN A 44 -0.61 -11.34 -12.41
C ASN A 44 -0.57 -11.07 -10.90
N ILE A 45 0.19 -11.86 -10.14
CA ILE A 45 0.50 -11.54 -8.75
C ILE A 45 1.46 -10.35 -8.76
N SER A 46 0.94 -9.13 -8.62
CA SER A 46 1.69 -7.92 -8.27
C SER A 46 0.67 -6.82 -8.08
N ALA A 47 0.80 -6.12 -6.96
CA ALA A 47 0.66 -4.68 -6.86
C ALA A 47 0.32 -3.98 -8.19
N PRO A 48 -0.98 -3.87 -8.56
CA PRO A 48 -1.38 -3.28 -9.84
C PRO A 48 -0.80 -1.86 -10.01
N LEU A 49 -0.65 -1.16 -8.89
CA LEU A 49 -0.09 0.18 -8.77
C LEU A 49 1.41 0.24 -9.11
N LEU A 50 2.22 -0.72 -8.65
CA LEU A 50 3.65 -0.78 -9.00
C LEU A 50 3.91 -1.18 -10.46
N ARG A 51 2.91 -1.72 -11.16
CA ARG A 51 3.00 -2.05 -12.59
C ARG A 51 2.51 -0.95 -13.53
N ALA A 52 1.77 0.04 -13.03
CA ALA A 52 1.27 1.13 -13.86
C ALA A 52 2.41 1.79 -14.66
N ARG A 53 2.31 1.89 -15.98
CA ARG A 53 3.37 2.56 -16.75
C ARG A 53 3.34 4.06 -16.45
N ASN A 54 4.47 4.76 -16.55
CA ASN A 54 4.53 6.19 -16.21
C ASN A 54 3.55 7.03 -17.05
N ASP A 55 3.29 6.66 -18.30
CA ASP A 55 2.27 7.32 -19.14
C ASP A 55 0.85 7.23 -18.54
N GLN A 56 0.54 6.17 -17.80
CA GLN A 56 -0.74 5.98 -17.11
C GLN A 56 -0.84 6.80 -15.81
N LEU A 57 0.29 7.24 -15.25
CA LEU A 57 0.33 8.04 -14.02
C LEU A 57 0.27 9.55 -14.30
N LYS A 58 0.51 9.97 -15.54
CA LYS A 58 0.48 11.38 -15.93
C LYS A 58 -0.92 11.98 -15.77
N GLY A 59 -0.97 13.20 -15.25
CA GLY A 59 -2.20 13.98 -15.11
C GLY A 59 -3.08 13.57 -13.93
N LEU A 60 -2.63 12.64 -13.07
CA LEU A 60 -3.31 12.35 -11.82
C LEU A 60 -3.38 13.62 -10.94
N PRO A 61 -4.48 13.79 -10.18
CA PRO A 61 -4.61 14.89 -9.23
C PRO A 61 -3.56 14.76 -8.11
N PRO A 62 -3.37 15.78 -7.26
CA PRO A 62 -2.59 15.64 -6.03
C PRO A 62 -3.01 14.40 -5.23
N ILE A 63 -2.04 13.62 -4.76
CA ILE A 63 -2.27 12.33 -4.08
C ILE A 63 -1.82 12.46 -2.63
N LEU A 64 -2.67 12.00 -1.71
CA LEU A 64 -2.33 11.76 -0.31
C LEU A 64 -2.19 10.25 -0.11
N VAL A 65 -1.01 9.81 0.29
CA VAL A 65 -0.71 8.42 0.64
C VAL A 65 -0.57 8.34 2.16
N GLN A 66 -1.33 7.46 2.80
CA GLN A 66 -1.31 7.27 4.25
C GLN A 66 -1.14 5.79 4.57
N ILE A 67 -0.27 5.45 5.53
CA ILE A 67 0.04 4.06 5.87
C ILE A 67 0.41 3.88 7.36
N GLY A 68 0.09 2.71 7.92
CA GLY A 68 0.58 2.23 9.22
C GLY A 68 1.93 1.50 9.14
N LYS A 69 2.80 1.63 10.14
CA LYS A 69 4.12 0.96 10.20
C LYS A 69 4.19 0.11 11.47
N PRO A 70 3.48 -1.03 11.48
CA PRO A 70 3.90 -2.28 10.81
C PRO A 70 2.80 -2.89 9.92
N ASP A 71 2.97 -2.79 8.61
CA ASP A 71 2.02 -3.26 7.60
C ASP A 71 2.76 -4.03 6.49
N VAL A 72 2.21 -5.17 6.10
CA VAL A 72 2.73 -6.02 5.00
C VAL A 72 2.66 -5.33 3.64
N LEU A 73 1.83 -4.28 3.49
CA LEU A 73 1.77 -3.45 2.28
C LEU A 73 2.73 -2.26 2.32
N GLY A 74 3.55 -2.13 3.37
CA GLY A 74 4.50 -1.05 3.60
C GLY A 74 5.37 -0.71 2.38
N ASP A 75 6.11 -1.70 1.91
CA ASP A 75 7.08 -1.55 0.83
C ASP A 75 6.41 -1.25 -0.52
N GLU A 76 5.23 -1.81 -0.75
CA GLU A 76 4.45 -1.55 -1.97
C GLU A 76 4.01 -0.08 -2.02
N VAL A 77 3.46 0.42 -0.91
CA VAL A 77 2.96 1.78 -0.80
C VAL A 77 4.10 2.80 -0.90
N GLU A 78 5.25 2.54 -0.26
CA GLU A 78 6.44 3.38 -0.40
C GLU A 78 6.96 3.36 -1.85
N GLY A 79 7.02 2.17 -2.47
CA GLY A 79 7.41 2.02 -3.87
C GLY A 79 6.50 2.82 -4.82
N PHE A 80 5.18 2.79 -4.58
CA PHE A 80 4.23 3.55 -5.38
C PHE A 80 4.39 5.06 -5.16
N GLY A 81 4.57 5.50 -3.91
CA GLY A 81 4.86 6.90 -3.59
C GLY A 81 6.07 7.44 -4.35
N ARG A 82 7.18 6.69 -4.38
CA ARG A 82 8.39 7.05 -5.15
C ARG A 82 8.14 7.10 -6.65
N LYS A 83 7.26 6.25 -7.16
CA LYS A 83 6.94 6.18 -8.59
C LYS A 83 6.14 7.38 -9.09
N LEU A 84 5.41 8.06 -8.20
CA LEU A 84 4.61 9.23 -8.52
C LEU A 84 5.41 10.54 -8.53
N ASP A 85 6.60 10.56 -7.93
CA ASP A 85 7.49 11.73 -7.83
C ASP A 85 8.05 12.25 -9.19
N PRO A 86 8.43 11.40 -10.17
CA PRO A 86 9.03 11.84 -11.43
C PRO A 86 8.07 12.61 -12.35
N ASP A 87 6.75 12.47 -12.17
CA ASP A 87 5.74 12.99 -13.09
C ASP A 87 5.11 14.33 -12.66
N ARG A 88 5.75 15.06 -11.73
CA ARG A 88 5.25 16.33 -11.14
C ARG A 88 3.90 16.21 -10.42
N ILE A 89 3.49 14.98 -10.07
CA ILE A 89 2.30 14.76 -9.26
C ILE A 89 2.61 15.23 -7.85
N LYS A 90 1.75 16.06 -7.28
CA LYS A 90 1.92 16.53 -5.89
C LYS A 90 1.55 15.38 -4.95
N VAL A 91 2.56 14.66 -4.48
CA VAL A 91 2.37 13.54 -3.55
C VAL A 91 2.70 13.98 -2.13
N ILE A 92 1.81 13.65 -1.19
CA ILE A 92 2.08 13.74 0.24
C ILE A 92 2.08 12.32 0.78
N PHE A 93 3.20 11.91 1.37
CA PHE A 93 3.32 10.61 2.03
C PHE A 93 3.31 10.80 3.54
N ALA A 94 2.36 10.18 4.24
CA ALA A 94 2.23 10.25 5.69
C ALA A 94 2.19 8.85 6.31
N MET A 95 3.07 8.61 7.26
CA MET A 95 3.27 7.31 7.88
C MET A 95 2.99 7.39 9.38
N TYR A 96 2.03 6.59 9.84
CA TYR A 96 1.60 6.51 11.22
C TYR A 96 2.26 5.30 11.88
N LYS A 97 3.18 5.54 12.82
CA LYS A 97 3.91 4.46 13.51
C LYS A 97 3.03 3.80 14.58
N ILE A 98 3.32 2.53 14.87
CA ILE A 98 2.71 1.76 15.98
C ILE A 98 1.23 1.41 15.72
N VAL A 99 0.75 1.59 14.49
CA VAL A 99 -0.59 1.18 14.05
C VAL A 99 -0.47 0.28 12.83
N ASN A 100 -1.31 -0.75 12.78
CA ASN A 100 -1.29 -1.80 11.76
C ASN A 100 -2.23 -1.45 10.59
N HIS A 101 -2.28 -2.32 9.57
CA HIS A 101 -2.98 -2.14 8.29
C HIS A 101 -4.30 -1.33 8.34
N ASP A 102 -5.32 -1.82 9.04
CA ASP A 102 -6.69 -1.25 9.02
C ASP A 102 -7.01 -0.34 10.23
N PHE A 103 -6.02 0.34 10.81
CA PHE A 103 -6.22 1.13 12.04
C PHE A 103 -7.25 2.27 11.92
N GLU A 104 -7.50 2.72 10.69
CA GLU A 104 -8.48 3.72 10.32
C GLU A 104 -9.90 3.16 10.18
N LEU A 105 -10.04 1.85 9.92
CA LEU A 105 -11.32 1.17 9.74
C LEU A 105 -11.83 0.54 11.04
N LEU A 106 -10.92 0.06 11.90
CA LEU A 106 -11.28 -0.69 13.10
C LEU A 106 -11.87 0.20 14.20
N ASN A 107 -13.18 0.04 14.48
CA ASN A 107 -13.90 0.78 15.54
C ASN A 107 -13.18 0.85 16.91
N PRO A 108 -12.55 -0.23 17.43
CA PRO A 108 -11.83 -0.15 18.70
C PRO A 108 -10.66 0.84 18.70
N LEU A 109 -10.10 1.16 17.53
CA LEU A 109 -8.98 2.08 17.36
C LEU A 109 -9.43 3.51 17.04
N ALA A 110 -10.73 3.76 16.87
CA ALA A 110 -11.25 5.07 16.44
C ALA A 110 -10.80 6.27 17.31
N LYS A 111 -10.47 6.03 18.58
CA LYS A 111 -10.11 7.08 19.56
C LYS A 111 -8.62 7.19 19.85
N ILE A 112 -7.75 6.41 19.21
CA ILE A 112 -6.30 6.59 19.41
C ILE A 112 -5.81 7.82 18.64
N TYR A 113 -4.70 8.40 19.10
CA TYR A 113 -4.15 9.62 18.52
C TYR A 113 -3.80 9.48 17.03
N GLN A 114 -3.34 8.31 16.60
CA GLN A 114 -2.98 8.02 15.22
C GLN A 114 -4.20 8.07 14.29
N THR A 115 -5.31 7.43 14.66
CA THR A 115 -6.56 7.44 13.87
C THR A 115 -7.18 8.85 13.82
N ILE A 116 -7.14 9.59 14.92
CA ILE A 116 -7.59 10.98 14.97
C ILE A 116 -6.71 11.87 14.08
N SER A 117 -5.39 11.74 14.18
CA SER A 117 -4.42 12.51 13.37
C SER A 117 -4.53 12.18 11.88
N PHE A 118 -4.69 10.90 11.54
CA PHE A 118 -5.04 10.43 10.19
C PHE A 118 -6.27 11.16 9.67
N SER A 119 -7.33 11.17 10.47
CA SER A 119 -8.62 11.77 10.11
C SER A 119 -8.54 13.29 9.91
N ILE A 120 -7.88 14.00 10.82
CA ILE A 120 -7.70 15.45 10.68
C ILE A 120 -6.83 15.78 9.47
N HIS A 121 -5.75 15.02 9.25
CA HIS A 121 -4.85 15.25 8.13
C HIS A 121 -5.57 15.10 6.78
N GLN A 122 -6.32 14.02 6.58
CA GLN A 122 -7.12 13.84 5.35
C GLN A 122 -8.11 14.99 5.16
N THR A 123 -8.85 15.39 6.19
CA THR A 123 -9.85 16.46 6.10
C THR A 123 -9.22 17.78 5.71
N VAL A 124 -8.09 18.16 6.31
CA VAL A 124 -7.39 19.40 5.96
C VAL A 124 -6.87 19.37 4.53
N LYS A 125 -6.34 18.23 4.05
CA LYS A 125 -5.87 18.11 2.67
C LYS A 125 -7.02 18.14 1.67
N PHE A 126 -8.10 17.39 1.90
CA PHE A 126 -9.28 17.42 1.04
C PHE A 126 -9.88 18.81 0.97
N ARG A 127 -10.02 19.51 2.11
CA ARG A 127 -10.53 20.89 2.13
C ARG A 127 -9.70 21.82 1.26
N LYS A 128 -8.37 21.70 1.25
CA LYS A 128 -7.49 22.54 0.43
C LYS A 128 -7.66 22.31 -1.09
N TYR A 129 -8.11 21.14 -1.51
CA TYR A 129 -8.17 20.76 -2.93
C TYR A 129 -9.58 20.65 -3.50
N LEU A 130 -10.62 20.57 -2.66
CA LEU A 130 -12.03 20.46 -3.07
C LEU A 130 -12.85 21.73 -2.83
N MET A 131 -12.34 22.69 -2.06
CA MET A 131 -12.94 24.00 -1.80
C MET A 131 -12.01 25.10 -2.25
#